data_AF-Q6IMM6-F1
#
_entry.id   AF-Q6IMM6-F1
#
_cell.length_a   1.000
_cell.length_b   1.000
_cell.length_c   1.000
_cell.angle_alpha   90.00
_cell.angle_beta   90.00
_cell.angle_gamma   90.00
#
_symmetry.space_group_name_H-M   'P 1'
#
loop_
_entity.id
_entity.type
_entity.pdbx_description
1 polymer ?
#
loop_
_entity_poly.entity_id
_entity_poly.type
_entity_poly.pdbx_seq_one_letter_code
_entity_poly.pdbx_strand_id
1 'polypeptide(L)'
;MTCLISMLSGLRGGVKNVITYIVSWRGKPRDEGVVKGSRPFRGKFSYFKILPSPLFLFSITGPVVWIIGDSIVFWAHRRAKNTGEADLGLGTSVRWLGKRGLRIEGVSDWLDKMGRSEPKPSVVVLHVGTNDIEALSKKKLASLTYRLFDANKGKFQIVWSDILERVWYPAGCTGDQGKLDLKRRAANRYAKALAARFHGKAIPHPSISHNDISLYRTDGLHLADEGLDRFISELKVGLSYLR
;
A
#
# COMPACT_ATOMS: atom_id res chain seq x y z
N MET A 1 39.45 24.28 0.35
CA MET A 1 38.94 22.89 0.18
C MET A 1 37.85 22.68 1.22
N THR A 2 36.68 22.20 0.82
CA THR A 2 35.51 22.07 1.70
C THR A 2 35.14 20.60 1.77
N CYS A 3 35.06 20.02 2.97
CA CYS A 3 34.70 18.61 3.16
C CYS A 3 33.43 18.53 4.01
N LEU A 4 32.51 17.64 3.63
CA LEU A 4 31.25 17.38 4.33
C LEU A 4 31.42 16.15 5.21
N ILE A 5 31.14 16.29 6.51
CA ILE A 5 31.18 15.18 7.46
C ILE A 5 29.81 15.13 8.16
N SER A 6 29.11 14.01 8.01
CA SER A 6 27.84 13.75 8.69
C SER A 6 28.10 12.86 9.91
N MET A 7 27.65 13.30 11.10
CA MET A 7 27.67 12.48 12.31
C MET A 7 26.24 12.20 12.76
N LEU A 8 25.98 10.93 13.07
CA LEU A 8 24.71 10.49 13.68
C LEU A 8 24.84 10.58 15.19
N SER A 9 24.09 11.47 15.85
CA SER A 9 23.94 11.42 17.30
C SER A 9 22.78 10.48 17.66
N GLY A 10 23.08 9.45 18.44
CA GLY A 10 22.09 8.48 18.91
C GLY A 10 21.36 9.00 20.15
N LEU A 11 20.06 9.28 20.01
CA LEU A 11 19.14 9.31 21.14
C LEU A 11 18.15 8.16 20.98
N ARG A 12 18.07 7.31 22.01
CA ARG A 12 17.13 6.18 22.08
C ARG A 12 15.71 6.76 22.13
N GLY A 13 14.89 6.37 21.16
CA GLY A 13 13.51 6.84 21.05
C GLY A 13 13.24 7.60 19.74
N GLY A 14 13.32 6.90 18.61
CA GLY A 14 12.39 7.12 17.51
C GLY A 14 12.37 8.48 16.78
N VAL A 15 13.42 9.30 16.77
CA VAL A 15 13.75 10.22 15.66
C VAL A 15 15.26 10.41 15.63
N LYS A 16 15.93 10.04 14.53
CA LYS A 16 17.37 10.30 14.35
C LYS A 16 17.53 11.69 13.73
N ASN A 17 17.99 12.67 14.51
CA ASN A 17 18.40 13.96 13.99
C ASN A 17 19.80 13.82 13.37
N VAL A 18 19.89 13.96 12.04
CA VAL A 18 21.18 14.03 11.34
C VAL A 18 21.67 15.47 11.42
N ILE A 19 22.75 15.72 12.18
CA ILE A 19 23.38 17.04 12.22
C ILE A 19 24.53 17.01 11.20
N THR A 20 24.44 17.88 10.18
CA THR A 20 25.47 18.00 9.15
C THR A 20 26.33 19.22 9.44
N TYR A 21 27.65 19.03 9.50
CA TYR A 21 28.61 20.11 9.67
C TYR A 21 29.36 20.34 8.36
N ILE A 22 29.48 21.59 7.93
CA ILE A 22 30.39 21.99 6.86
C ILE A 22 31.65 22.53 7.49
N VAL A 23 32.79 21.88 7.22
CA VAL A 23 34.10 22.37 7.65
C VAL A 23 34.73 23.11 6.48
N SER A 24 34.80 24.44 6.60
CA SER A 24 35.49 25.30 5.64
C SER A 24 36.85 25.68 6.20
N TRP A 25 37.92 25.37 5.47
CA TRP A 25 39.28 25.79 5.77
C TRP A 25 39.65 27.03 4.95
N ARG A 26 40.07 28.11 5.62
CA ARG A 26 40.74 29.25 4.98
C ARG A 26 42.21 29.30 5.41
N GLY A 27 43.09 28.84 4.52
CA GLY A 27 44.50 29.16 4.51
C GLY A 27 44.97 29.26 3.06
N LYS A 28 46.04 30.00 2.81
CA LYS A 28 46.66 30.02 1.47
C LYS A 28 47.32 28.66 1.24
N PRO A 29 47.12 27.99 0.09
CA PRO A 29 48.03 26.94 -0.32
C PRO A 29 49.42 27.58 -0.50
N ARG A 30 50.46 26.96 0.04
CA ARG A 30 51.83 27.28 -0.36
C ARG A 30 52.13 26.47 -1.61
N ASP A 31 52.68 27.14 -2.61
CA ASP A 31 53.25 26.50 -3.80
C ASP A 31 54.32 25.47 -3.39
N GLU A 32 54.43 24.44 -4.21
CA GLU A 32 55.14 23.20 -3.95
C GLU A 32 56.64 23.39 -3.64
N GLY A 33 57.12 22.64 -2.64
CA GLY A 33 58.53 22.57 -2.28
C GLY A 33 58.75 21.60 -1.12
N VAL A 34 59.33 20.44 -1.41
CA VAL A 34 59.62 19.31 -0.51
C VAL A 34 60.43 19.74 0.72
N VAL A 35 59.97 19.46 1.96
CA VAL A 35 60.84 19.13 3.12
C VAL A 35 60.09 18.25 4.14
N LYS A 36 60.75 17.15 4.57
CA LYS A 36 60.41 16.26 5.70
C LYS A 36 60.40 17.02 7.04
N GLY A 37 59.40 16.78 7.89
CA GLY A 37 59.44 17.21 9.29
C GLY A 37 58.10 17.75 9.77
N SER A 38 57.39 16.92 10.51
CA SER A 38 56.11 17.17 11.16
C SER A 38 56.07 18.43 12.04
N ARG A 39 55.12 19.34 11.75
CA ARG A 39 54.39 20.16 12.74
C ARG A 39 52.94 20.36 12.27
N PRO A 40 51.94 20.35 13.17
CA PRO A 40 50.54 20.42 12.78
C PRO A 40 50.18 21.81 12.24
N PHE A 41 49.38 21.80 11.16
CA PHE A 41 48.81 22.98 10.52
C PHE A 41 48.12 23.89 11.57
N ARG A 42 48.61 25.13 11.72
CA ARG A 42 47.92 26.18 12.48
C ARG A 42 46.90 26.86 11.57
N GLY A 43 45.66 26.38 11.60
CA GLY A 43 44.50 27.03 10.99
C GLY A 43 43.38 27.18 12.02
N LYS A 44 42.70 28.32 12.04
CA LYS A 44 41.47 28.48 12.83
C LYS A 44 40.36 27.68 12.15
N PHE A 45 39.81 26.70 12.85
CA PHE A 45 38.55 26.07 12.46
C PHE A 45 37.40 26.97 12.91
N SER A 46 36.63 27.48 11.95
CA SER A 46 35.35 28.10 12.25
C SER A 46 34.25 27.08 12.03
N TYR A 47 33.60 26.69 13.13
CA TYR A 47 32.39 25.86 13.09
C TYR A 47 31.21 26.76 12.77
N PHE A 48 30.68 26.66 11.55
CA PHE A 48 29.41 27.27 11.23
C PHE A 48 28.32 26.27 11.59
N LYS A 49 27.56 26.58 12.65
CA LYS A 49 26.32 25.88 12.95
C LYS A 49 25.31 26.30 11.89
N ILE A 50 25.23 25.53 10.82
CA ILE A 50 24.14 25.68 9.87
C ILE A 50 22.93 25.16 10.62
N LEU A 51 22.11 26.08 11.15
CA LEU A 51 20.72 25.75 11.48
C LEU A 51 20.20 25.06 10.23
N PRO A 52 19.62 23.85 10.34
CA PRO A 52 19.11 23.17 9.17
C PRO A 52 18.21 24.17 8.47
N SER A 53 18.65 24.65 7.31
CA SER A 53 17.74 25.19 6.31
C SER A 53 16.59 24.20 6.26
N PRO A 54 15.33 24.65 6.16
CA PRO A 54 14.21 23.75 5.92
C PRO A 54 14.41 23.16 4.53
N LEU A 55 15.38 22.24 4.41
CA LEU A 55 15.32 21.13 3.49
C LEU A 55 13.94 20.58 3.77
N PHE A 56 13.07 20.79 2.79
CA PHE A 56 11.81 20.10 2.62
C PHE A 56 11.96 18.69 3.21
N LEU A 57 11.56 18.54 4.47
CA LEU A 57 10.99 17.30 4.90
C LEU A 57 9.77 17.24 3.99
N PHE A 58 9.84 16.41 2.95
CA PHE A 58 8.63 15.84 2.39
C PHE A 58 7.99 15.12 3.58
N SER A 59 7.21 15.86 4.35
CA SER A 59 6.12 15.28 5.08
C SER A 59 5.36 14.51 4.01
N ILE A 60 5.23 13.20 4.19
CA ILE A 60 4.34 12.39 3.36
C ILE A 60 2.93 12.85 3.76
N THR A 61 2.56 14.06 3.31
CA THR A 61 1.25 14.70 3.48
C THR A 61 0.24 14.14 2.47
N GLY A 62 0.65 13.11 1.71
CA GLY A 62 -0.23 12.39 0.82
C GLY A 62 -1.31 11.62 1.57
N PRO A 63 -2.44 11.33 0.91
CA PRO A 63 -3.53 10.58 1.49
C PRO A 63 -3.08 9.18 1.90
N VAL A 64 -3.35 8.78 3.14
CA VAL A 64 -3.06 7.41 3.59
C VAL A 64 -4.05 6.45 2.90
N VAL A 65 -3.51 5.45 2.20
CA VAL A 65 -4.32 4.44 1.50
C VAL A 65 -4.25 3.12 2.27
N TRP A 66 -5.40 2.60 2.65
CA TRP A 66 -5.50 1.24 3.17
C TRP A 66 -6.03 0.31 2.09
N ILE A 67 -5.39 -0.84 1.92
CA ILE A 67 -5.84 -1.93 1.06
C ILE A 67 -6.25 -3.08 1.97
N ILE A 68 -7.55 -3.25 2.13
CA ILE A 68 -8.15 -4.29 2.98
C ILE A 68 -8.66 -5.40 2.10
N GLY A 69 -8.34 -6.63 2.47
CA GLY A 69 -8.92 -7.78 1.81
C GLY A 69 -8.58 -9.10 2.45
N ASP A 70 -8.94 -10.16 1.75
CA ASP A 70 -8.73 -11.54 2.17
C ASP A 70 -7.31 -12.05 1.88
N SER A 71 -7.19 -13.34 1.56
CA SER A 71 -5.92 -13.96 1.20
C SER A 71 -5.30 -13.36 -0.06
N ILE A 72 -6.07 -12.84 -1.02
CA ILE A 72 -5.51 -12.20 -2.22
C ILE A 72 -4.67 -10.98 -1.85
N VAL A 73 -5.21 -10.08 -1.02
CA VAL A 73 -4.47 -8.89 -0.54
C VAL A 73 -3.25 -9.29 0.30
N PHE A 74 -3.38 -10.33 1.12
CA PHE A 74 -2.24 -10.85 1.88
C PHE A 74 -1.09 -11.30 0.96
N TRP A 75 -1.39 -12.06 -0.09
CA TRP A 75 -0.37 -12.54 -1.04
C TRP A 75 0.15 -11.43 -1.94
N ALA A 76 -0.72 -10.51 -2.39
CA ALA A 76 -0.33 -9.34 -3.18
C ALA A 76 0.65 -8.45 -2.41
N HIS A 77 0.43 -8.23 -1.11
CA HIS A 77 1.37 -7.49 -0.27
C HIS A 77 2.76 -8.17 -0.23
N ARG A 78 2.79 -9.50 -0.08
CA ARG A 78 4.05 -10.25 -0.07
C ARG A 78 4.76 -10.13 -1.42
N ARG A 79 4.04 -10.25 -2.52
CA ARG A 79 4.57 -10.07 -3.88
C ARG A 79 5.11 -8.65 -4.08
N ALA A 80 4.31 -7.62 -3.77
CA ALA A 80 4.68 -6.22 -3.87
C ALA A 80 5.94 -5.88 -3.04
N LYS A 81 6.09 -6.46 -1.84
CA LYS A 81 7.33 -6.31 -1.05
C LYS A 81 8.55 -6.91 -1.75
N ASN A 82 8.39 -8.09 -2.33
CA ASN A 82 9.49 -8.79 -3.01
C ASN A 82 9.88 -8.11 -4.33
N THR A 83 8.96 -7.44 -5.00
CA THR A 83 9.19 -6.73 -6.26
C THR A 83 9.49 -5.23 -6.09
N GLY A 84 9.50 -4.72 -4.85
CA GLY A 84 9.75 -3.30 -4.56
C GLY A 84 8.56 -2.37 -4.88
N GLU A 85 7.35 -2.92 -5.03
CA GLU A 85 6.14 -2.19 -5.40
C GLU A 85 5.16 -1.99 -4.21
N ALA A 86 5.64 -2.09 -2.97
CA ALA A 86 4.80 -2.02 -1.78
C ALA A 86 4.05 -0.69 -1.60
N ASP A 87 4.55 0.40 -2.19
CA ASP A 87 3.93 1.73 -2.19
C ASP A 87 3.08 2.00 -3.44
N LEU A 88 2.97 1.03 -4.35
CA LEU A 88 2.28 1.13 -5.64
C LEU A 88 2.80 2.29 -6.54
N GLY A 89 3.97 2.86 -6.22
CA GLY A 89 4.47 4.08 -6.84
C GLY A 89 3.50 5.26 -6.72
N LEU A 90 2.76 5.36 -5.61
CA LEU A 90 1.79 6.44 -5.37
C LEU A 90 2.41 7.68 -4.71
N GLY A 91 3.66 7.61 -4.24
CA GLY A 91 4.28 8.71 -3.48
C GLY A 91 3.59 9.00 -2.13
N THR A 92 2.69 8.11 -1.69
CA THR A 92 1.93 8.22 -0.46
C THR A 92 2.03 6.95 0.39
N SER A 93 1.61 7.04 1.64
CA SER A 93 1.63 5.91 2.57
C SER A 93 0.54 4.88 2.24
N VAL A 94 0.96 3.72 1.72
CA VAL A 94 0.09 2.55 1.50
C VAL A 94 0.20 1.58 2.68
N ARG A 95 -0.94 1.05 3.14
CA ARG A 95 -1.06 -0.01 4.15
C ARG A 95 -1.80 -1.20 3.59
N TRP A 96 -1.11 -2.33 3.53
CA TRP A 96 -1.70 -3.60 3.11
C TRP A 96 -2.20 -4.38 4.32
N LEU A 97 -3.52 -4.45 4.47
CA LEU A 97 -4.22 -4.97 5.64
C LEU A 97 -4.98 -6.25 5.29
N GLY A 98 -4.26 -7.21 4.69
CA GLY A 98 -4.80 -8.51 4.29
C GLY A 98 -5.03 -9.44 5.48
N LYS A 99 -6.26 -9.95 5.64
CA LYS A 99 -6.65 -10.95 6.64
C LYS A 99 -7.22 -12.17 5.94
N ARG A 100 -6.49 -13.30 5.98
CA ARG A 100 -6.95 -14.56 5.37
C ARG A 100 -8.36 -14.93 5.86
N GLY A 101 -9.23 -15.34 4.94
CA GLY A 101 -10.62 -15.72 5.23
C GLY A 101 -11.55 -14.55 5.57
N LEU A 102 -11.11 -13.29 5.42
CA LEU A 102 -11.97 -12.13 5.66
C LEU A 102 -13.23 -12.20 4.79
N ARG A 103 -14.38 -12.02 5.45
CA ARG A 103 -15.72 -11.92 4.88
C ARG A 103 -16.25 -10.51 5.03
N ILE A 104 -17.23 -10.12 4.24
CA ILE A 104 -17.82 -8.76 4.27
C ILE A 104 -18.27 -8.37 5.68
N GLU A 105 -18.90 -9.28 6.42
CA GLU A 105 -19.39 -9.01 7.78
C GLU A 105 -18.28 -8.64 8.78
N GLY A 106 -17.07 -9.18 8.59
CA GLY A 106 -15.93 -8.95 9.48
C GLY A 106 -15.08 -7.73 9.11
N VAL A 107 -15.44 -6.99 8.05
CA VAL A 107 -14.64 -5.85 7.58
C VAL A 107 -14.68 -4.69 8.57
N SER A 108 -15.84 -4.37 9.15
CA SER A 108 -15.96 -3.28 10.13
C SER A 108 -15.10 -3.53 11.36
N ASP A 109 -15.16 -4.74 11.94
CA ASP A 109 -14.31 -5.13 13.07
C ASP A 109 -12.82 -5.06 12.72
N TRP A 110 -12.48 -5.40 11.47
CA TRP A 110 -11.11 -5.32 11.00
C TRP A 110 -10.63 -3.87 10.84
N LEU A 111 -11.45 -3.00 10.27
CA LEU A 111 -11.21 -1.56 10.18
C LEU A 111 -10.98 -0.96 11.57
N ASP A 112 -11.87 -1.24 12.52
CA ASP A 112 -11.78 -0.74 13.89
C ASP A 112 -10.53 -1.25 14.61
N LYS A 113 -10.16 -2.51 14.39
CA LYS A 113 -8.93 -3.08 14.94
C LYS A 113 -7.69 -2.37 14.38
N MET A 114 -7.62 -2.16 13.06
CA MET A 114 -6.47 -1.52 12.42
C MET A 114 -6.40 -0.03 12.77
N GLY A 115 -7.54 0.65 12.94
CA GLY A 115 -7.61 2.06 13.37
C GLY A 115 -7.01 2.36 14.74
N ARG A 116 -6.71 1.34 15.54
CA ARG A 116 -6.00 1.49 16.82
C ARG A 116 -4.48 1.59 16.66
N SER A 117 -3.92 1.09 15.56
CA SER A 117 -2.47 0.97 15.35
C SER A 117 -1.97 1.65 14.08
N GLU A 118 -2.84 1.93 13.12
CA GLU A 118 -2.49 2.50 11.83
C GLU A 118 -2.95 3.96 11.70
N PRO A 119 -2.21 4.81 10.96
CA PRO A 119 -2.67 6.15 10.64
C PRO A 119 -4.02 6.13 9.92
N LYS A 120 -4.89 7.08 10.27
CA LYS A 120 -6.25 7.19 9.70
C LYS A 120 -6.18 7.26 8.16
N PRO A 121 -6.92 6.41 7.43
CA PRO A 121 -6.92 6.43 5.98
C PRO A 121 -7.75 7.59 5.44
N SER A 122 -7.31 8.13 4.31
CA SER A 122 -8.14 8.96 3.44
C SER A 122 -8.90 8.11 2.42
N VAL A 123 -8.30 6.99 2.02
CA VAL A 123 -8.85 6.04 1.02
C VAL A 123 -8.75 4.63 1.57
N VAL A 124 -9.83 3.85 1.42
CA VAL A 124 -9.85 2.42 1.72
C VAL A 124 -10.25 1.65 0.47
N VAL A 125 -9.32 0.86 -0.06
CA VAL A 125 -9.57 -0.13 -1.09
C VAL A 125 -10.08 -1.41 -0.43
N LEU A 126 -11.27 -1.86 -0.82
CA LEU A 126 -11.91 -3.06 -0.33
C LEU A 126 -11.85 -4.16 -1.40
N HIS A 127 -11.05 -5.20 -1.14
CA HIS A 127 -10.98 -6.42 -1.93
C HIS A 127 -11.49 -7.61 -1.08
N VAL A 128 -12.81 -7.75 -1.02
CA VAL A 128 -13.49 -8.70 -0.14
C VAL A 128 -14.73 -9.26 -0.83
N GLY A 129 -15.27 -10.36 -0.30
CA GLY A 129 -16.53 -10.94 -0.78
C GLY A 129 -16.38 -12.30 -1.43
N THR A 130 -15.18 -12.69 -1.85
CA THR A 130 -14.93 -14.01 -2.48
C THR A 130 -15.34 -15.16 -1.56
N ASN A 131 -15.11 -15.02 -0.24
CA ASN A 131 -15.46 -16.01 0.79
C ASN A 131 -16.96 -16.05 1.12
N ASP A 132 -17.73 -15.11 0.57
CA ASP A 132 -19.17 -14.95 0.78
C ASP A 132 -19.99 -15.42 -0.44
N ILE A 133 -19.34 -15.58 -1.60
CA ILE A 133 -19.97 -16.00 -2.86
C ILE A 133 -20.54 -17.42 -2.78
N GLU A 134 -19.99 -18.31 -1.97
CA GLU A 134 -20.56 -19.65 -1.80
C GLU A 134 -21.56 -19.69 -0.64
N ALA A 135 -21.26 -18.98 0.45
CA ALA A 135 -21.98 -19.11 1.71
C ALA A 135 -23.31 -18.33 1.78
N LEU A 136 -23.44 -17.21 1.07
CA LEU A 136 -24.57 -16.28 1.28
C LEU A 136 -25.59 -16.34 0.14
N SER A 137 -26.75 -15.69 0.29
CA SER A 137 -27.63 -15.44 -0.86
C SER A 137 -27.24 -14.13 -1.57
N LYS A 138 -27.67 -13.93 -2.82
CA LYS A 138 -27.50 -12.64 -3.53
C LYS A 138 -28.05 -11.47 -2.70
N LYS A 139 -29.23 -11.63 -2.09
CA LYS A 139 -29.87 -10.62 -1.24
C LYS A 139 -29.05 -10.32 0.01
N LYS A 140 -28.51 -11.35 0.67
CA LYS A 140 -27.69 -11.17 1.87
C LYS A 140 -26.36 -10.48 1.55
N LEU A 141 -25.70 -10.85 0.46
CA LEU A 141 -24.50 -10.16 -0.03
C LEU A 141 -24.75 -8.67 -0.27
N ALA A 142 -25.81 -8.34 -1.00
CA ALA A 142 -26.17 -6.95 -1.27
C ALA A 142 -26.44 -6.18 0.03
N SER A 143 -27.21 -6.77 0.95
CA SER A 143 -27.51 -6.15 2.25
C SER A 143 -26.26 -5.90 3.10
N LEU A 144 -25.34 -6.88 3.19
CA LEU A 144 -24.09 -6.71 3.94
C LEU A 144 -23.18 -5.67 3.28
N THR A 145 -23.06 -5.69 1.96
CA THR A 145 -22.28 -4.70 1.20
C THR A 145 -22.83 -3.30 1.43
N TYR A 146 -24.16 -3.11 1.33
CA TYR A 146 -24.79 -1.83 1.63
C TYR A 146 -24.48 -1.34 3.05
N ARG A 147 -24.67 -2.21 4.05
CA ARG A 147 -24.38 -1.87 5.45
C ARG A 147 -22.93 -1.47 5.67
N LEU A 148 -21.98 -2.15 5.01
CA LEU A 148 -20.57 -1.82 5.08
C LEU A 148 -20.28 -0.41 4.52
N PHE A 149 -20.86 -0.06 3.37
CA PHE A 149 -20.73 1.28 2.79
C PHE A 149 -21.39 2.35 3.66
N ASP A 150 -22.63 2.11 4.10
CA ASP A 150 -23.40 3.07 4.89
C ASP A 150 -22.75 3.34 6.26
N ALA A 151 -22.21 2.31 6.93
CA ALA A 151 -21.52 2.45 8.21
C ALA A 151 -20.20 3.24 8.12
N ASN A 152 -19.64 3.37 6.91
CA ASN A 152 -18.35 4.04 6.67
C ASN A 152 -18.47 5.29 5.80
N LYS A 153 -19.69 5.72 5.45
CA LYS A 153 -19.93 6.95 4.69
C LYS A 153 -19.31 8.16 5.38
N GLY A 154 -18.60 8.98 4.62
CA GLY A 154 -17.94 10.19 5.12
C GLY A 154 -16.70 9.97 6.00
N LYS A 155 -16.33 8.72 6.35
CA LYS A 155 -15.12 8.45 7.13
C LYS A 155 -13.84 8.50 6.29
N PHE A 156 -13.93 7.96 5.07
CA PHE A 156 -12.88 7.87 4.05
C PHE A 156 -13.54 7.57 2.70
N GLN A 157 -12.81 7.76 1.60
CA GLN A 157 -13.26 7.32 0.28
C GLN A 157 -13.17 5.80 0.18
N ILE A 158 -14.28 5.14 -0.18
CA ILE A 158 -14.28 3.70 -0.45
C ILE A 158 -13.96 3.45 -1.92
N VAL A 159 -13.00 2.57 -2.17
CA VAL A 159 -12.69 2.06 -3.51
C VAL A 159 -12.98 0.57 -3.54
N TRP A 160 -13.95 0.15 -4.34
CA TRP A 160 -14.26 -1.27 -4.51
C TRP A 160 -13.29 -1.93 -5.49
N SER A 161 -12.47 -2.86 -5.04
CA SER A 161 -11.67 -3.71 -5.92
C SER A 161 -12.50 -4.95 -6.24
N ASP A 162 -12.76 -5.17 -7.53
CA ASP A 162 -13.68 -6.22 -7.98
C ASP A 162 -13.27 -7.59 -7.43
N ILE A 163 -14.27 -8.37 -6.98
CA ILE A 163 -14.07 -9.77 -6.63
C ILE A 163 -13.61 -10.51 -7.89
N LEU A 164 -12.42 -11.11 -7.81
CA LEU A 164 -11.80 -11.83 -8.92
C LEU A 164 -12.60 -13.07 -9.31
N GLU A 165 -12.39 -13.48 -10.55
CA GLU A 165 -12.78 -14.79 -11.04
C GLU A 165 -11.95 -15.87 -10.34
N ARG A 166 -12.54 -17.06 -10.18
CA ARG A 166 -11.83 -18.25 -9.71
C ARG A 166 -11.90 -19.31 -10.80
N VAL A 167 -10.86 -20.14 -10.90
CA VAL A 167 -10.87 -21.34 -11.76
C VAL A 167 -11.99 -22.28 -11.32
N TRP A 168 -12.18 -22.41 -10.01
CA TRP A 168 -13.29 -23.14 -9.43
C TRP A 168 -13.67 -22.58 -8.05
N TYR A 169 -14.91 -22.82 -7.66
CA TYR A 169 -15.47 -22.52 -6.35
C TYR A 169 -15.59 -23.83 -5.56
N PRO A 170 -14.96 -23.96 -4.37
CA PRO A 170 -14.92 -25.18 -3.58
C PRO A 170 -16.22 -25.81 -3.08
N ALA A 171 -17.37 -25.19 -3.33
CA ALA A 171 -18.66 -25.55 -2.75
C ALA A 171 -18.92 -27.07 -2.75
N GLY A 172 -18.92 -27.64 -1.54
CA GLY A 172 -19.42 -28.98 -1.27
C GLY A 172 -20.87 -29.11 -1.75
N CYS A 173 -21.07 -30.05 -2.66
CA CYS A 173 -22.35 -30.69 -3.00
C CYS A 173 -23.47 -29.89 -3.71
N THR A 174 -23.36 -28.59 -4.03
CA THR A 174 -24.54 -27.84 -4.60
C THR A 174 -24.30 -26.73 -5.64
N GLY A 175 -23.05 -26.37 -6.00
CA GLY A 175 -22.79 -25.17 -6.81
C GLY A 175 -22.52 -25.40 -8.30
N ASP A 176 -23.46 -25.01 -9.17
CA ASP A 176 -23.17 -24.71 -10.57
C ASP A 176 -22.19 -23.51 -10.63
N GLN A 177 -20.96 -23.77 -11.09
CA GLN A 177 -19.87 -22.79 -11.17
C GLN A 177 -20.29 -21.53 -11.95
N GLY A 178 -21.08 -21.68 -13.00
CA GLY A 178 -21.62 -20.57 -13.79
C GLY A 178 -22.59 -19.70 -12.98
N LYS A 179 -23.41 -20.30 -12.11
CA LYS A 179 -24.29 -19.54 -11.20
C LYS A 179 -23.50 -18.78 -10.14
N LEU A 180 -22.41 -19.35 -9.64
CA LEU A 180 -21.52 -18.68 -8.69
C LEU A 180 -20.78 -17.51 -9.34
N ASP A 181 -20.31 -17.64 -10.59
CA ASP A 181 -19.75 -16.51 -11.34
C ASP A 181 -20.80 -15.43 -11.67
N LEU A 182 -22.03 -15.81 -12.03
CA LEU A 182 -23.12 -14.84 -12.22
C LEU A 182 -23.40 -14.04 -10.95
N LYS A 183 -23.34 -14.71 -9.79
CA LYS A 183 -23.45 -14.09 -8.47
C LYS A 183 -22.24 -13.20 -8.15
N ARG A 184 -21.02 -13.68 -8.45
CA ARG A 184 -19.80 -12.93 -8.85
C ARG A 184 -20.07 -11.52 -9.36
N ARG A 185 -20.44 -11.52 -10.64
CA ARG A 185 -20.67 -10.32 -11.44
C ARG A 185 -21.78 -9.45 -10.88
N ALA A 186 -22.86 -10.05 -10.35
CA ALA A 186 -23.93 -9.29 -9.72
C ALA A 186 -23.47 -8.54 -8.46
N ALA A 187 -22.63 -9.17 -7.61
CA ALA A 187 -22.06 -8.52 -6.44
C ALA A 187 -21.15 -7.35 -6.82
N ASN A 188 -20.25 -7.54 -7.79
CA ASN A 188 -19.39 -6.46 -8.30
C ASN A 188 -20.21 -5.31 -8.89
N ARG A 189 -21.21 -5.59 -9.74
CA ARG A 189 -22.09 -4.54 -10.30
C ARG A 189 -22.77 -3.72 -9.20
N TYR A 190 -23.30 -4.39 -8.17
CA TYR A 190 -23.96 -3.72 -7.07
C TYR A 190 -22.99 -2.87 -6.24
N ALA A 191 -21.82 -3.41 -5.90
CA ALA A 191 -20.80 -2.69 -5.14
C ALA A 191 -20.24 -1.48 -5.90
N LYS A 192 -20.08 -1.57 -7.23
CA LYS A 192 -19.72 -0.42 -8.08
C LYS A 192 -20.77 0.69 -8.02
N ALA A 193 -22.05 0.32 -8.11
CA ALA A 193 -23.15 1.29 -7.99
C ALA A 193 -23.16 1.96 -6.61
N LEU A 194 -22.89 1.20 -5.54
CA LEU A 194 -22.73 1.77 -4.20
C LEU A 194 -21.51 2.68 -4.10
N ALA A 195 -20.35 2.27 -4.62
CA ALA A 195 -19.16 3.11 -4.65
C ALA A 195 -19.45 4.45 -5.33
N ALA A 196 -20.08 4.46 -6.51
CA ALA A 196 -20.50 5.69 -7.17
C ALA A 196 -21.46 6.52 -6.30
N ARG A 197 -22.49 5.88 -5.70
CA ARG A 197 -23.45 6.54 -4.81
C ARG A 197 -22.81 7.19 -3.58
N PHE A 198 -21.73 6.61 -3.06
CA PHE A 198 -21.01 7.11 -1.88
C PHE A 198 -19.72 7.88 -2.26
N HIS A 199 -19.65 8.46 -3.46
CA HIS A 199 -18.51 9.25 -3.97
C HIS A 199 -17.16 8.51 -3.97
N GLY A 200 -17.22 7.19 -3.97
CA GLY A 200 -16.12 6.26 -4.12
C GLY A 200 -15.77 5.97 -5.57
N LYS A 201 -14.90 4.98 -5.76
CA LYS A 201 -14.49 4.46 -7.08
C LYS A 201 -14.54 2.94 -7.09
N ALA A 202 -14.31 2.34 -8.24
CA ALA A 202 -14.09 0.91 -8.34
C ALA A 202 -12.92 0.60 -9.29
N ILE A 203 -12.20 -0.47 -8.98
CA ILE A 203 -11.07 -0.98 -9.75
C ILE A 203 -11.50 -2.34 -10.31
N PRO A 204 -11.78 -2.43 -11.62
CA PRO A 204 -12.00 -3.71 -12.27
C PRO A 204 -10.67 -4.44 -12.50
N HIS A 205 -10.75 -5.75 -12.71
CA HIS A 205 -9.59 -6.61 -12.95
C HIS A 205 -9.69 -7.37 -14.29
N PRO A 206 -9.76 -6.68 -15.44
CA PRO A 206 -9.99 -7.33 -16.73
C PRO A 206 -8.84 -8.23 -17.21
N SER A 207 -7.61 -8.01 -16.71
CA SER A 207 -6.44 -8.83 -17.11
C SER A 207 -6.35 -10.17 -16.37
N ILE A 208 -7.26 -10.43 -15.43
CA ILE A 208 -7.31 -11.65 -14.63
C ILE A 208 -8.59 -12.40 -14.99
N SER A 209 -8.45 -13.51 -15.71
CA SER A 209 -9.57 -14.36 -16.11
C SER A 209 -9.31 -15.81 -15.74
N HIS A 210 -10.35 -16.52 -15.31
CA HIS A 210 -10.28 -17.95 -15.01
C HIS A 210 -9.91 -18.83 -16.21
N ASN A 211 -10.02 -18.31 -17.44
CA ASN A 211 -9.58 -18.99 -18.66
C ASN A 211 -8.04 -19.04 -18.78
N ASP A 212 -7.33 -18.12 -18.12
CA ASP A 212 -5.87 -18.07 -18.12
C ASP A 212 -5.33 -18.75 -16.85
N ILE A 213 -5.21 -20.08 -16.90
CA ILE A 213 -4.88 -20.91 -15.74
C ILE A 213 -3.48 -20.58 -15.19
N SER A 214 -2.54 -20.05 -15.99
CA SER A 214 -1.21 -19.67 -15.51
C SER A 214 -1.22 -18.56 -14.46
N LEU A 215 -2.32 -17.78 -14.39
CA LEU A 215 -2.49 -16.73 -13.40
C LEU A 215 -2.82 -17.26 -12.01
N TYR A 216 -3.16 -18.54 -11.88
CA TYR A 216 -3.59 -19.16 -10.64
C TYR A 216 -2.57 -20.18 -10.15
N ARG A 217 -2.55 -20.36 -8.84
CA ARG A 217 -1.83 -21.48 -8.22
C ARG A 217 -2.52 -22.79 -8.56
N THR A 218 -1.86 -23.88 -8.22
CA THR A 218 -2.40 -25.25 -8.36
C THR A 218 -3.71 -25.46 -7.60
N ASP A 219 -4.02 -24.63 -6.61
CA ASP A 219 -5.31 -24.67 -5.92
C ASP A 219 -6.46 -24.03 -6.71
N GLY A 220 -6.20 -23.31 -7.81
CA GLY A 220 -7.22 -22.64 -8.63
C GLY A 220 -8.00 -21.52 -7.95
N LEU A 221 -7.65 -21.18 -6.71
CA LEU A 221 -8.30 -20.15 -5.89
C LEU A 221 -7.44 -18.90 -5.74
N HIS A 222 -6.15 -19.10 -5.51
CA HIS A 222 -5.20 -18.03 -5.29
C HIS A 222 -4.43 -17.72 -6.57
N LEU A 223 -4.02 -16.46 -6.71
CA LEU A 223 -3.18 -16.05 -7.82
C LEU A 223 -1.75 -16.59 -7.66
N ALA A 224 -1.18 -17.04 -8.79
CA ALA A 224 0.25 -17.22 -8.95
C ALA A 224 0.96 -15.86 -9.05
N ASP A 225 2.28 -15.86 -9.12
CA ASP A 225 3.07 -14.63 -9.14
C ASP A 225 2.68 -13.71 -10.32
N GLU A 226 2.48 -14.25 -11.51
CA GLU A 226 2.01 -13.49 -12.67
C GLU A 226 0.63 -12.86 -12.44
N GLY A 227 -0.32 -13.63 -11.88
CA GLY A 227 -1.64 -13.11 -11.54
C GLY A 227 -1.58 -12.00 -10.49
N LEU A 228 -0.71 -12.14 -9.48
CA LEU A 228 -0.49 -11.12 -8.45
C LEU A 228 0.12 -9.84 -9.05
N ASP A 229 1.05 -9.97 -10.01
CA ASP A 229 1.63 -8.81 -10.71
C ASP A 229 0.57 -8.04 -11.50
N ARG A 230 -0.32 -8.75 -12.21
CA ARG A 230 -1.47 -8.14 -12.90
C ARG A 230 -2.40 -7.43 -11.92
N PHE A 231 -2.73 -8.07 -10.80
CA PHE A 231 -3.57 -7.48 -9.75
C PHE A 231 -2.95 -6.21 -9.17
N ILE A 232 -1.66 -6.24 -8.83
CA ILE A 232 -0.92 -5.08 -8.30
C ILE A 232 -0.89 -3.96 -9.34
N SER A 233 -0.59 -4.27 -10.61
CA SER A 233 -0.59 -3.31 -11.71
C SER A 233 -1.94 -2.59 -11.86
N GLU A 234 -3.05 -3.33 -11.80
CA GLU A 234 -4.39 -2.75 -11.89
C GLU A 234 -4.74 -1.90 -10.66
N LEU A 235 -4.25 -2.25 -9.46
CA LEU A 235 -4.35 -1.36 -8.29
C LEU A 235 -3.55 -0.06 -8.50
N LYS A 236 -2.33 -0.12 -9.07
CA LYS A 236 -1.52 1.06 -9.38
C LYS A 236 -2.25 2.00 -10.35
N VAL A 237 -2.83 1.43 -11.41
CA VAL A 237 -3.61 2.19 -12.40
C VAL A 237 -4.88 2.75 -11.77
N GLY A 238 -5.64 1.95 -11.04
CA GLY A 238 -6.90 2.37 -10.42
C GLY A 238 -6.74 3.45 -9.34
N LEU A 239 -5.57 3.54 -8.72
CA LEU A 239 -5.22 4.52 -7.70
C LEU A 239 -4.34 5.67 -8.20
N SER A 240 -4.02 5.73 -9.50
CA SER A 240 -3.09 6.73 -10.03
C SER A 240 -3.58 8.18 -9.88
N TYR A 241 -4.87 8.38 -9.64
CA TYR A 241 -5.46 9.70 -9.35
C TYR A 241 -5.05 10.29 -8.00
N LEU A 242 -4.36 9.51 -7.16
CA LEU A 242 -3.82 9.93 -5.87
C LEU A 242 -2.36 10.41 -5.95
N ARG A 243 -1.72 10.32 -7.12
CA ARG A 243 -0.36 10.82 -7.38
C ARG A 243 -0.32 12.33 -7.51
#